data_AF-A0AAV4MXJ0-F1
#
_entry.id   AF-A0AAV4MXJ0-F1
#
_cell.length_a   1.000
_cell.length_b   1.000
_cell.length_c   1.000
_cell.angle_alpha   90.00
_cell.angle_beta   90.00
_cell.angle_gamma   90.00
#
_symmetry.space_group_name_H-M   'P 1'
#
loop_
_entity.id
_entity.type
_entity.pdbx_description
1 polymer ?
#
loop_
_entity_poly.entity_id
_entity_poly.type
_entity_poly.pdbx_seq_one_letter_code
_entity_poly.pdbx_strand_id
1 'polypeptide(L)'
;MSLERVRRRKFLLLEECYGKKITDDNRPNSLFNKSALETEVQLVPGSILQEIKSEPGSPSMCVQSLDHDNVYMLCNNNDVHELSPFEAEVLVPVSPVRDRLRVLSDDQWLKEAEMIVEGSNVNVDLGADLDPVEGIVRYCGVVPELGKGIIFGIELLVHPEHGVCDGSIKGKRYFQCASNNAIFVGINRLRLHLRGYKYTQSGNIVEHGDHREREGTAFEGEIAAIRTALSQLQCHLEKFTRAVILCDSRAALVSYCF
;
A
#
# COMPACT_ATOMS: atom_id res chain seq x y z
N MET A 1 16.93 25.53 12.68
CA MET A 1 17.05 24.54 11.59
C MET A 1 16.53 23.20 12.08
N SER A 2 15.23 22.97 11.96
CA SER A 2 14.61 21.68 12.24
C SER A 2 15.12 20.66 11.23
N LEU A 3 15.77 19.59 11.71
CA LEU A 3 16.05 18.38 10.94
C LEU A 3 14.72 17.85 10.40
N GLU A 4 14.34 18.26 9.19
CA GLU A 4 13.51 17.39 8.36
C GLU A 4 14.33 16.11 8.24
N ARG A 5 13.85 15.02 8.87
CA ARG A 5 14.35 13.69 8.56
C ARG A 5 14.12 13.54 7.07
N VAL A 6 15.17 13.75 6.27
CA VAL A 6 15.17 13.49 4.83
C VAL A 6 14.54 12.12 4.67
N ARG A 7 13.34 12.09 4.08
CA ARG A 7 12.59 10.85 3.91
C ARG A 7 13.45 10.00 2.99
N ARG A 8 14.08 8.97 3.55
CA ARG A 8 15.04 8.15 2.79
C ARG A 8 14.29 7.42 1.69
N ARG A 9 14.88 7.37 0.51
CA ARG A 9 14.32 6.71 -0.66
C ARG A 9 14.09 5.23 -0.35
N LYS A 10 12.97 4.71 -0.85
CA LYS A 10 12.60 3.29 -0.73
C LYS A 10 12.57 2.70 -2.13
N PHE A 11 12.88 1.42 -2.21
CA PHE A 11 13.02 0.72 -3.47
C PHE A 11 12.37 -0.65 -3.39
N LEU A 12 11.89 -1.15 -4.53
CA LEU A 12 11.50 -2.53 -4.71
C LEU A 12 12.62 -3.28 -5.43
N LEU A 13 13.05 -4.40 -4.87
CA LEU A 13 14.03 -5.29 -5.48
C LEU A 13 13.41 -6.02 -6.67
N LEU A 14 14.07 -5.97 -7.84
CA LEU A 14 13.56 -6.56 -9.08
C LEU A 14 14.00 -8.03 -9.25
N GLU A 15 15.22 -8.35 -8.83
CA GLU A 15 15.80 -9.69 -8.96
C GLU A 15 16.28 -10.24 -7.61
N GLU A 16 16.42 -11.55 -7.54
CA GLU A 16 16.93 -12.21 -6.34
C GLU A 16 18.37 -11.80 -6.05
N CYS A 17 18.68 -11.53 -4.79
CA CYS A 17 20.04 -11.23 -4.35
C CYS A 17 20.29 -11.70 -2.91
N TYR A 18 21.52 -11.53 -2.45
CA TYR A 18 21.92 -11.90 -1.09
C TYR A 18 22.37 -10.67 -0.31
N GLY A 19 21.74 -10.44 0.82
CA GLY A 19 22.13 -9.43 1.80
C GLY A 19 22.97 -10.03 2.92
N LYS A 20 23.72 -9.18 3.62
CA LYS A 20 24.51 -9.55 4.79
C LYS A 20 23.74 -9.18 6.06
N LYS A 21 23.54 -10.16 6.93
CA LYS A 21 23.00 -9.93 8.27
C LYS A 21 24.10 -9.44 9.19
N ILE A 22 23.88 -8.27 9.81
CA ILE A 22 24.83 -7.65 10.73
C ILE A 22 24.26 -7.79 12.15
N THR A 23 24.97 -8.50 13.03
CA THR A 23 24.55 -8.74 14.43
C THR A 23 25.05 -7.70 15.41
N ASP A 24 26.02 -6.86 15.01
CA ASP A 24 26.57 -5.80 15.87
C ASP A 24 25.84 -4.46 15.71
N ASP A 25 25.69 -3.73 16.83
CA ASP A 25 25.05 -2.41 16.91
C ASP A 25 25.78 -1.30 16.10
N ASN A 26 26.97 -1.58 15.59
CA ASN A 26 27.77 -0.66 14.76
C ASN A 26 27.28 -0.68 13.29
N ARG A 27 26.21 0.07 13.02
CA ARG A 27 25.65 0.41 11.69
C ARG A 27 26.73 0.92 10.70
N PRO A 28 26.38 1.14 9.41
CA PRO A 28 26.79 0.39 8.22
C PRO A 28 28.30 0.48 7.85
N ASN A 29 29.19 0.81 8.79
CA ASN A 29 30.64 0.79 8.59
C ASN A 29 31.16 -0.67 8.50
N SER A 30 30.44 -1.63 9.09
CA SER A 30 30.82 -3.05 9.05
C SER A 30 30.69 -3.71 7.69
N LEU A 31 29.94 -3.15 6.71
CA LEU A 31 29.91 -3.72 5.34
C LEU A 31 31.29 -3.73 4.68
N PHE A 32 32.22 -2.91 5.18
CA PHE A 32 33.61 -2.84 4.73
C PHE A 32 34.59 -3.54 5.69
N ASN A 33 34.11 -4.14 6.79
CA ASN A 33 34.95 -4.73 7.84
C ASN A 33 34.74 -6.25 7.91
N LYS A 34 35.74 -7.02 7.47
CA LYS A 34 35.72 -8.48 7.29
C LYS A 34 35.65 -9.33 8.58
N SER A 35 35.42 -8.74 9.76
CA SER A 35 35.68 -9.42 11.05
C SER A 35 34.44 -9.91 11.82
N ALA A 36 33.23 -9.58 11.39
CA ALA A 36 32.00 -10.09 12.01
C ALA A 36 31.48 -11.34 11.27
N LEU A 37 30.81 -12.25 11.98
CA LEU A 37 30.20 -13.46 11.41
C LEU A 37 29.03 -13.05 10.50
N GLU A 38 29.31 -12.80 9.22
CA GLU A 38 28.30 -12.43 8.23
C GLU A 38 27.49 -13.66 7.83
N THR A 39 26.19 -13.66 8.18
CA THR A 39 25.25 -14.65 7.62
C THR A 39 24.61 -14.04 6.38
N GLU A 40 24.69 -14.73 5.25
CA GLU A 40 23.98 -14.34 4.03
C GLU A 40 22.49 -14.65 4.16
N VAL A 41 21.66 -13.71 3.72
CA VAL A 41 20.20 -13.83 3.70
C VAL A 41 19.73 -13.59 2.28
N GLN A 42 19.00 -14.56 1.72
CA GLN A 42 18.39 -14.46 0.41
C GLN A 42 17.24 -13.46 0.45
N LEU A 43 17.29 -12.46 -0.41
CA LEU A 43 16.24 -11.48 -0.62
C LEU A 43 15.53 -11.80 -1.93
N VAL A 44 14.21 -11.96 -1.85
CA VAL A 44 13.39 -12.31 -3.02
C VAL A 44 12.97 -11.06 -3.79
N PRO A 45 12.73 -11.17 -5.11
CA PRO A 45 12.05 -10.14 -5.89
C PRO A 45 10.78 -9.64 -5.17
N GLY A 46 10.59 -8.34 -5.11
CA GLY A 46 9.54 -7.69 -4.31
C GLY A 46 9.95 -7.27 -2.90
N SER A 47 11.16 -7.62 -2.44
CA SER A 47 11.68 -7.11 -1.16
C SER A 47 11.78 -5.58 -1.19
N ILE A 48 11.35 -4.92 -0.12
CA ILE A 48 11.44 -3.46 -0.01
C ILE A 48 12.74 -3.09 0.69
N LEU A 49 13.49 -2.19 0.07
CA LEU A 49 14.80 -1.73 0.50
C LEU A 49 14.73 -0.23 0.85
N GLN A 50 15.50 0.20 1.83
CA GLN A 50 15.63 1.61 2.21
C GLN A 50 17.08 2.06 2.07
N GLU A 51 17.30 3.20 1.42
CA GLU A 51 18.63 3.82 1.33
C GLU A 51 19.18 4.13 2.71
N ILE A 52 20.44 3.76 2.95
CA ILE A 52 21.19 4.13 4.14
C ILE A 52 22.24 5.19 3.82
N LYS A 53 22.99 4.97 2.74
CA LYS A 53 24.05 5.84 2.25
C LYS A 53 24.24 5.62 0.74
N SER A 54 24.46 6.70 0.01
CA SER A 54 24.98 6.71 -1.36
C SER A 54 26.25 7.55 -1.40
N GLU A 55 27.25 7.06 -2.14
CA GLU A 55 28.46 7.84 -2.40
C GLU A 55 28.31 8.62 -3.71
N PRO A 56 28.65 9.92 -3.75
CA PRO A 56 28.57 10.71 -4.97
C PRO A 56 29.38 10.07 -6.10
N GLY A 57 28.74 9.78 -7.23
CA GLY A 57 29.39 9.16 -8.40
C GLY A 57 29.48 7.62 -8.35
N SER A 58 29.04 6.97 -7.27
CA SER A 58 28.93 5.51 -7.21
C SER A 58 27.67 5.05 -7.94
N PRO A 59 27.75 4.00 -8.80
CA PRO A 59 26.57 3.36 -9.38
C PRO A 59 25.79 2.50 -8.36
N SER A 60 26.39 2.24 -7.20
CA SER A 60 25.83 1.40 -6.16
C SER A 60 25.53 2.19 -4.89
N MET A 61 24.45 1.82 -4.23
CA MET A 61 23.98 2.39 -2.97
C MET A 61 23.91 1.33 -1.89
N CYS A 62 24.18 1.73 -0.65
CA CYS A 62 23.99 0.85 0.50
C CYS A 62 22.55 0.95 0.96
N VAL A 63 21.88 -0.19 1.02
CA VAL A 63 20.48 -0.31 1.39
C VAL A 63 20.29 -1.30 2.52
N GLN A 64 19.20 -1.13 3.26
CA GLN A 64 18.73 -2.05 4.29
C GLN A 64 17.42 -2.70 3.83
N SER A 65 17.25 -4.00 4.03
CA SER A 65 15.96 -4.68 3.84
C SER A 65 14.96 -4.25 4.91
N LEU A 66 13.73 -3.92 4.50
CA LEU A 66 12.63 -3.66 5.42
C LEU A 66 11.82 -4.92 5.75
N ASP A 67 12.06 -6.02 5.03
CA ASP A 67 11.42 -7.33 5.25
C ASP A 67 12.25 -8.24 6.17
N HIS A 68 13.53 -7.90 6.39
CA HIS A 68 14.43 -8.69 7.23
C HIS A 68 15.19 -7.80 8.22
N ASP A 69 15.24 -8.24 9.48
CA ASP A 69 15.93 -7.50 10.53
C ASP A 69 17.46 -7.50 10.32
N ASN A 70 18.03 -6.30 10.31
CA ASN A 70 19.46 -6.04 10.22
C ASN A 70 20.16 -6.66 8.99
N VAL A 71 19.45 -6.76 7.87
CA VAL A 71 20.02 -7.19 6.59
C VAL A 71 20.35 -5.98 5.71
N TYR A 72 21.59 -5.94 5.22
CA TYR A 72 22.11 -4.84 4.41
C TYR A 72 22.80 -5.35 3.16
N MET A 73 22.83 -4.55 2.10
CA MET A 73 23.50 -4.90 0.85
C MET A 73 23.96 -3.66 0.10
N LEU A 74 24.90 -3.85 -0.83
CA LEU A 74 25.17 -2.90 -1.90
C LEU A 74 24.29 -3.29 -3.08
N CYS A 75 23.57 -2.33 -3.64
CA CYS A 75 22.62 -2.54 -4.71
C CYS A 75 22.87 -1.54 -5.84
N ASN A 76 22.81 -1.99 -7.10
CA ASN A 76 22.88 -1.12 -8.26
C ASN A 76 21.49 -0.53 -8.55
N ASN A 77 21.43 0.70 -9.05
CA ASN A 77 20.17 1.35 -9.42
C ASN A 77 19.38 0.56 -10.48
N ASN A 78 20.03 -0.28 -11.30
CA ASN A 78 19.37 -1.11 -12.30
C ASN A 78 18.64 -2.34 -11.72
N ASP A 79 18.98 -2.75 -10.49
CA ASP A 79 18.42 -3.95 -9.87
C ASP A 79 17.17 -3.64 -9.03
N VAL A 80 16.79 -2.37 -8.98
CA VAL A 80 15.72 -1.85 -8.14
C VAL A 80 14.82 -0.88 -8.89
N HIS A 81 13.57 -0.81 -8.44
CA HIS A 81 12.63 0.26 -8.80
C HIS A 81 12.47 1.22 -7.62
N GLU A 82 12.70 2.52 -7.83
CA GLU A 82 12.43 3.51 -6.79
C GLU A 82 10.92 3.67 -6.58
N LEU A 83 10.48 3.54 -5.33
CA LEU A 83 9.07 3.64 -4.98
C LEU A 83 8.71 5.07 -4.59
N SER A 84 7.56 5.52 -5.07
CA SER A 84 6.91 6.69 -4.54
C SER A 84 6.55 6.48 -3.05
N PRO A 85 6.39 7.56 -2.28
CA PRO A 85 5.92 7.47 -0.91
C PRO A 85 4.61 6.70 -0.75
N PHE A 86 3.71 6.76 -1.73
CA PHE A 86 2.43 6.07 -1.70
C PHE A 86 2.58 4.58 -2.01
N GLU A 87 3.28 4.24 -3.08
CA GLU A 87 3.56 2.85 -3.47
C GLU A 87 4.23 2.09 -2.33
N ALA A 88 5.22 2.72 -1.67
CA ALA A 88 5.91 2.11 -0.55
C ALA A 88 5.00 1.83 0.66
N GLU A 89 3.94 2.61 0.89
CA GLU A 89 3.00 2.33 1.98
C GLU A 89 1.96 1.29 1.58
N VAL A 90 1.56 1.26 0.31
CA VAL A 90 0.54 0.33 -0.22
C VAL A 90 1.11 -1.07 -0.49
N LEU A 91 2.37 -1.18 -0.89
CA LEU A 91 3.01 -2.46 -1.21
C LEU A 91 3.53 -3.20 0.04
N VAL A 92 3.92 -2.50 1.11
CA VAL A 92 4.46 -3.16 2.32
C VAL A 92 3.55 -4.27 2.88
N PRO A 93 2.22 -4.09 3.00
CA PRO A 93 1.33 -5.13 3.51
C PRO A 93 1.05 -6.28 2.53
N VAL A 94 1.45 -6.16 1.26
CA VAL A 94 1.23 -7.20 0.25
C VAL A 94 2.05 -8.43 0.62
N SER A 95 1.34 -9.55 0.77
CA SER A 95 1.90 -10.86 1.09
C SER A 95 1.30 -11.91 0.14
N PRO A 96 2.10 -12.86 -0.38
CA PRO A 96 3.55 -13.01 -0.17
C PRO A 96 4.38 -11.87 -0.79
N VAL A 97 5.62 -11.66 -0.32
CA VAL A 97 6.49 -10.53 -0.74
C VAL A 97 6.63 -10.42 -2.27
N ARG A 98 6.67 -11.57 -2.98
CA ARG A 98 6.79 -11.61 -4.46
C ARG A 98 5.59 -10.98 -5.17
N ASP A 99 4.40 -10.96 -4.56
CA ASP A 99 3.19 -10.37 -5.16
C ASP A 99 3.30 -8.85 -5.30
N ARG A 100 4.22 -8.20 -4.58
CA ARG A 100 4.47 -6.75 -4.72
C ARG A 100 4.90 -6.39 -6.14
N LEU A 101 5.69 -7.24 -6.80
CA LEU A 101 6.07 -7.02 -8.20
C LEU A 101 4.87 -7.12 -9.13
N ARG A 102 3.96 -8.08 -8.88
CA ARG A 102 2.73 -8.21 -9.66
C ARG A 102 1.87 -6.95 -9.57
N VAL A 103 1.74 -6.38 -8.37
CA VAL A 103 1.01 -5.12 -8.16
C VAL A 103 1.73 -3.95 -8.84
N LEU A 104 3.05 -3.84 -8.68
CA LEU A 104 3.85 -2.75 -9.26
C LEU A 104 3.86 -2.79 -10.80
N SER A 105 3.93 -3.98 -11.40
CA SER A 105 3.97 -4.16 -12.86
C SER A 105 2.60 -3.97 -13.53
N ASP A 106 1.50 -3.93 -12.78
CA ASP A 106 0.17 -3.62 -13.28
C ASP A 106 -0.12 -2.13 -13.03
N ASP A 107 0.10 -1.31 -14.07
CA ASP A 107 -0.15 0.14 -14.05
C ASP A 107 -1.56 0.51 -13.59
N GLN A 108 -2.54 -0.38 -13.80
CA GLN A 108 -3.92 -0.13 -13.42
C GLN A 108 -4.13 -0.38 -11.92
N TRP A 109 -3.42 -1.35 -11.34
CA TRP A 109 -3.58 -1.70 -9.93
C TRP A 109 -3.18 -0.55 -9.00
N LEU A 110 -2.05 0.12 -9.27
CA LEU A 110 -1.60 1.26 -8.47
C LEU A 110 -2.50 2.49 -8.67
N LYS A 111 -2.97 2.75 -9.89
CA LYS A 111 -3.97 3.81 -10.14
C LYS A 111 -5.27 3.55 -9.38
N GLU A 112 -5.75 2.32 -9.37
CA GLU A 112 -6.91 1.92 -8.57
C GLU A 112 -6.65 2.10 -7.08
N ALA A 113 -5.47 1.72 -6.60
CA ALA A 113 -5.09 1.91 -5.19
C ALA A 113 -5.20 3.37 -4.75
N GLU A 114 -4.81 4.32 -5.60
CA GLU A 114 -4.97 5.76 -5.34
C GLU A 114 -6.44 6.20 -5.30
N MET A 115 -7.30 5.54 -6.07
CA MET A 115 -8.73 5.84 -6.15
C MET A 115 -9.56 5.19 -5.03
N ILE A 116 -9.09 4.07 -4.46
CA ILE A 116 -9.79 3.33 -3.41
C ILE A 116 -9.72 4.11 -2.09
N VAL A 117 -10.87 4.58 -1.64
CA VAL A 117 -11.05 5.32 -0.38
C VAL A 117 -12.18 4.70 0.44
N GLU A 118 -12.37 5.16 1.68
CA GLU A 118 -13.53 4.77 2.48
C GLU A 118 -14.83 5.08 1.73
N GLY A 119 -15.72 4.10 1.64
CA GLY A 119 -16.96 4.15 0.87
C GLY A 119 -16.87 3.60 -0.56
N SER A 120 -15.68 3.34 -1.10
CA SER A 120 -15.54 2.70 -2.41
C SER A 120 -16.07 1.27 -2.41
N ASN A 121 -16.78 0.89 -3.48
CA ASN A 121 -17.10 -0.51 -3.76
C ASN A 121 -15.90 -1.18 -4.40
N VAL A 122 -15.61 -2.41 -3.98
CA VAL A 122 -14.45 -3.19 -4.44
C VAL A 122 -14.84 -4.63 -4.71
N ASN A 123 -14.16 -5.24 -5.67
CA ASN A 123 -14.11 -6.68 -5.78
C ASN A 123 -12.95 -7.18 -4.93
N VAL A 124 -13.24 -8.14 -4.06
CA VAL A 124 -12.31 -8.73 -3.11
C VAL A 124 -11.95 -10.14 -3.55
N ASP A 125 -10.68 -10.36 -3.86
CA ASP A 125 -10.14 -11.70 -4.04
C ASP A 125 -10.05 -12.42 -2.68
N LEU A 126 -10.85 -13.47 -2.49
CA LEU A 126 -10.89 -14.26 -1.26
C LEU A 126 -9.76 -15.31 -1.19
N GLY A 127 -9.02 -15.54 -2.26
CA GLY A 127 -8.10 -16.67 -2.42
C GLY A 127 -8.83 -18.01 -2.57
N ALA A 128 -8.07 -19.11 -2.62
CA ALA A 128 -8.58 -20.49 -2.61
C ALA A 128 -9.55 -20.84 -3.75
N ASP A 129 -9.26 -20.38 -4.98
CA ASP A 129 -10.07 -20.62 -6.19
C ASP A 129 -11.54 -20.17 -6.07
N LEU A 130 -11.82 -19.26 -5.14
CA LEU A 130 -13.13 -18.62 -5.00
C LEU A 130 -13.26 -17.45 -5.98
N ASP A 131 -14.48 -17.22 -6.45
CA ASP A 131 -14.78 -16.02 -7.23
C ASP A 131 -14.64 -14.76 -6.36
N PRO A 132 -14.11 -13.65 -6.92
CA PRO A 132 -14.06 -12.39 -6.20
C PRO A 132 -15.46 -11.92 -5.78
N VAL A 133 -15.57 -11.41 -4.55
CA VAL A 133 -16.85 -10.97 -3.98
C VAL A 133 -16.92 -9.46 -3.83
N GLU A 134 -18.14 -8.90 -3.89
CA GLU A 134 -18.34 -7.46 -3.68
C GLU A 134 -18.22 -7.10 -2.19
N GLY A 135 -17.49 -6.03 -1.92
CA GLY A 135 -17.37 -5.42 -0.60
C GLY A 135 -17.34 -3.90 -0.67
N ILE A 136 -17.46 -3.27 0.49
CA ILE A 136 -17.31 -1.83 0.66
C ILE A 136 -16.15 -1.53 1.61
N VAL A 137 -15.30 -0.58 1.21
CA VAL A 137 -14.18 -0.12 2.03
C VAL A 137 -14.73 0.67 3.20
N ARG A 138 -14.47 0.20 4.42
CA ARG A 138 -14.86 0.86 5.67
C ARG A 138 -13.69 1.52 6.40
N TYR A 139 -12.47 1.16 6.04
CA TYR A 139 -11.26 1.71 6.61
C TYR A 139 -10.12 1.71 5.59
N CYS A 140 -9.36 2.80 5.51
CA CYS A 140 -8.12 2.87 4.73
C CYS A 140 -7.01 3.52 5.57
N GLY A 141 -6.03 2.74 6.00
CA GLY A 141 -4.95 3.27 6.82
C GLY A 141 -4.08 2.23 7.51
N VAL A 142 -3.26 2.68 8.45
CA VAL A 142 -2.33 1.81 9.18
C VAL A 142 -3.08 1.02 10.25
N VAL A 143 -2.88 -0.30 10.25
CA VAL A 143 -3.34 -1.20 11.31
C VAL A 143 -2.11 -1.82 11.96
N PRO A 144 -1.53 -1.20 13.02
CA PRO A 144 -0.27 -1.64 13.63
C PRO A 144 -0.27 -3.11 14.07
N GLU A 145 -1.44 -3.63 14.41
CA GLU A 145 -1.66 -5.01 14.83
C GLU A 145 -1.45 -6.04 13.72
N LEU A 146 -1.53 -5.60 12.46
CA LEU A 146 -1.38 -6.39 11.23
C LEU A 146 -0.09 -6.06 10.48
N GLY A 147 0.60 -4.97 10.84
CA GLY A 147 1.91 -4.63 10.28
C GLY A 147 2.06 -3.15 9.94
N LYS A 148 2.99 -2.88 9.02
CA LYS A 148 3.28 -1.55 8.49
C LYS A 148 2.50 -1.34 7.18
N GLY A 149 2.36 -0.08 6.75
CA GLY A 149 1.71 0.27 5.49
C GLY A 149 0.20 0.43 5.57
N ILE A 150 -0.42 0.68 4.42
CA ILE A 150 -1.85 0.95 4.26
C ILE A 150 -2.60 -0.37 4.08
N ILE A 151 -3.49 -0.66 5.02
CA ILE A 151 -4.38 -1.82 5.01
C ILE A 151 -5.80 -1.32 4.78
N PHE A 152 -6.57 -2.11 4.02
CA PHE A 152 -7.96 -1.84 3.71
C PHE A 152 -8.86 -2.74 4.54
N GLY A 153 -9.69 -2.12 5.37
CA GLY A 153 -10.77 -2.80 6.09
C GLY A 153 -12.02 -2.83 5.25
N ILE A 154 -12.49 -4.02 4.90
CA ILE A 154 -13.62 -4.22 3.98
C ILE A 154 -14.77 -4.89 4.73
N GLU A 155 -15.98 -4.38 4.55
CA GLU A 155 -17.21 -5.11 4.87
C GLU A 155 -17.68 -5.84 3.61
N LEU A 156 -17.81 -7.16 3.70
CA LEU A 156 -18.27 -8.01 2.59
C LEU A 156 -19.78 -7.84 2.42
N LEU A 157 -20.20 -7.47 1.20
CA LEU A 157 -21.61 -7.31 0.84
C LEU A 157 -22.19 -8.62 0.28
N VAL A 158 -21.35 -9.38 -0.43
CA VAL A 158 -21.67 -10.69 -1.00
C VAL A 158 -20.81 -11.75 -0.30
N HIS A 159 -21.43 -12.88 0.03
CA HIS A 159 -20.83 -13.97 0.82
C HIS A 159 -20.17 -13.48 2.13
N PRO A 160 -20.93 -12.82 3.02
CA PRO A 160 -20.40 -12.28 4.27
C PRO A 160 -19.77 -13.35 5.16
N GLU A 161 -20.15 -14.62 5.04
CA GLU A 161 -19.58 -15.76 5.76
C GLU A 161 -18.06 -15.93 5.60
N HIS A 162 -17.45 -15.29 4.60
CA HIS A 162 -16.00 -15.26 4.41
C HIS A 162 -15.28 -14.18 5.23
N GLY A 163 -16.01 -13.32 5.94
CA GLY A 163 -15.42 -12.39 6.88
C GLY A 163 -14.95 -13.09 8.14
N VAL A 164 -14.02 -12.44 8.84
CA VAL A 164 -13.30 -13.02 9.99
C VAL A 164 -13.35 -12.15 11.24
N CYS A 165 -13.95 -10.96 11.13
CA CYS A 165 -14.08 -10.02 12.24
C CYS A 165 -15.33 -9.14 12.08
N ASP A 166 -15.57 -8.26 13.05
CA ASP A 166 -16.66 -7.30 13.12
C ASP A 166 -16.20 -5.84 12.86
N GLY A 167 -15.00 -5.69 12.25
CA GLY A 167 -14.33 -4.40 12.07
C GLY A 167 -13.36 -4.04 13.22
N SER A 168 -13.08 -4.99 14.12
CA SER A 168 -12.05 -4.85 15.16
C SER A 168 -10.89 -5.84 15.00
N ILE A 169 -9.67 -5.40 15.35
CA ILE A 169 -8.46 -6.23 15.38
C ILE A 169 -7.82 -6.12 16.76
N LYS A 170 -7.57 -7.26 17.43
CA LYS A 170 -6.97 -7.34 18.78
C LYS A 170 -7.59 -6.36 19.80
N GLY A 171 -8.92 -6.23 19.78
CA GLY A 171 -9.68 -5.37 20.70
C GLY A 171 -9.77 -3.89 20.30
N LYS A 172 -9.07 -3.46 19.25
CA LYS A 172 -9.17 -2.09 18.72
C LYS A 172 -10.19 -2.03 17.59
N ARG A 173 -11.12 -1.09 17.67
CA ARG A 173 -12.17 -0.86 16.65
C ARG A 173 -11.66 0.06 15.55
N TYR A 174 -11.83 -0.36 14.31
CA TYR A 174 -11.54 0.43 13.11
C TYR A 174 -12.83 0.89 12.44
N PHE A 175 -13.80 -0.03 12.35
CA PHE A 175 -15.15 0.26 11.89
C PHE A 175 -16.14 -0.71 12.55
N GLN A 176 -17.44 -0.50 12.32
CA GLN A 176 -18.51 -1.36 12.83
C GLN A 176 -19.21 -2.07 11.67
N CYS A 177 -19.33 -3.39 11.75
CA CYS A 177 -20.24 -4.18 10.92
C CYS A 177 -20.82 -5.36 11.74
N ALA A 178 -21.56 -6.25 11.08
CA ALA A 178 -22.03 -7.49 11.71
C ALA A 178 -20.86 -8.46 11.97
N SER A 179 -21.06 -9.39 12.90
CA SER A 179 -20.06 -10.39 13.25
C SER A 179 -19.67 -11.22 12.03
N ASN A 180 -18.36 -11.40 11.82
CA ASN A 180 -17.78 -12.13 10.70
C ASN A 180 -18.11 -11.56 9.32
N ASN A 181 -18.42 -10.27 9.18
CA ASN A 181 -18.63 -9.65 7.88
C ASN A 181 -17.43 -8.83 7.39
N ALA A 182 -16.37 -8.72 8.19
CA ALA A 182 -15.21 -7.88 7.86
C ALA A 182 -13.93 -8.68 7.61
N ILE A 183 -13.12 -8.15 6.70
CA ILE A 183 -11.74 -8.58 6.46
C ILE A 183 -10.80 -7.37 6.40
N PHE A 184 -9.51 -7.62 6.64
CA PHE A 184 -8.45 -6.64 6.43
C PHE A 184 -7.44 -7.19 5.44
N VAL A 185 -7.20 -6.48 4.35
CA VAL A 185 -6.36 -6.95 3.23
C VAL A 185 -5.44 -5.87 2.70
N GLY A 186 -4.35 -6.30 2.05
CA GLY A 186 -3.52 -5.43 1.22
C GLY A 186 -4.14 -5.20 -0.16
N ILE A 187 -3.56 -4.27 -0.92
CA ILE A 187 -4.08 -3.89 -2.23
C ILE A 187 -4.13 -5.05 -3.23
N ASN A 188 -3.25 -6.05 -3.10
CA ASN A 188 -3.13 -7.20 -4.00
C ASN A 188 -4.38 -8.09 -4.05
N ARG A 189 -5.35 -7.85 -3.16
CA ARG A 189 -6.62 -8.57 -3.09
C ARG A 189 -7.82 -7.72 -3.51
N LEU A 190 -7.60 -6.48 -3.96
CA LEU A 190 -8.66 -5.54 -4.28
C LEU A 190 -8.56 -5.08 -5.73
N ARG A 191 -9.72 -4.97 -6.37
CA ARG A 191 -9.92 -4.19 -7.59
C ARG A 191 -11.08 -3.23 -7.36
N LEU A 192 -10.96 -2.01 -7.89
CA LEU A 192 -12.04 -1.03 -7.79
C LEU A 192 -13.27 -1.54 -8.56
N HIS A 193 -14.43 -1.60 -7.90
CA HIS A 193 -15.67 -2.02 -8.55
C HIS A 193 -16.40 -0.80 -9.12
N LEU A 194 -16.22 -0.55 -10.41
CA LEU A 194 -16.98 0.45 -11.16
C LEU A 194 -18.23 -0.22 -11.73
N ARG A 195 -19.43 0.12 -11.20
CA ARG A 195 -20.70 -0.41 -11.72
C ARG A 195 -20.81 -0.16 -13.22
N GLY A 196 -21.11 -1.22 -14.00
CA GLY A 196 -21.24 -1.17 -15.47
C GLY A 196 -20.02 -1.66 -16.26
N TYR A 197 -18.89 -1.91 -15.59
CA TYR A 197 -17.64 -2.34 -16.23
C TYR A 197 -17.17 -3.67 -15.63
N LYS A 198 -16.94 -4.69 -16.46
CA LYS A 198 -16.20 -5.88 -16.02
C LYS A 198 -14.74 -5.76 -16.47
N TYR A 199 -13.82 -6.03 -15.55
CA TYR A 199 -12.44 -6.29 -15.90
C TYR A 199 -12.34 -7.68 -16.52
N THR A 200 -11.84 -7.76 -17.74
CA THR A 200 -11.49 -9.05 -18.35
C THR A 200 -10.16 -9.54 -17.77
N GLN A 201 -9.88 -10.83 -17.88
CA GLN A 201 -8.62 -11.46 -17.44
C GLN A 201 -7.36 -10.84 -18.08
N SER A 202 -7.51 -9.99 -19.10
CA SER A 202 -6.44 -9.24 -19.77
C SER A 202 -6.26 -7.79 -19.28
N GLY A 203 -6.95 -7.38 -18.21
CA GLY A 203 -6.78 -6.05 -17.61
C GLY A 203 -7.44 -4.89 -18.37
N ASN A 204 -8.16 -5.17 -19.46
CA ASN A 204 -8.89 -4.14 -20.22
C ASN A 204 -10.30 -3.91 -19.63
N ILE A 205 -10.70 -2.64 -19.59
CA ILE A 205 -12.05 -2.22 -19.25
C ILE A 205 -12.96 -2.52 -20.45
N VAL A 206 -13.98 -3.35 -20.27
CA VAL A 206 -15.00 -3.61 -21.29
C VAL A 206 -16.37 -3.28 -20.71
N GLU A 207 -17.15 -2.48 -21.46
CA GLU A 207 -18.55 -2.20 -21.13
C GLU A 207 -19.35 -3.50 -21.19
N HIS A 208 -20.07 -3.80 -20.10
CA HIS A 208 -20.98 -4.94 -20.08
C HIS A 208 -22.39 -4.47 -20.40
N GLY A 209 -22.83 -4.71 -21.64
CA GLY A 209 -24.25 -4.63 -21.99
C GLY A 209 -24.99 -5.81 -21.39
N ASP A 210 -25.55 -5.68 -20.18
CA ASP A 210 -26.43 -6.70 -19.62
C ASP A 210 -27.88 -6.44 -20.06
N HIS A 211 -28.33 -7.25 -21.02
CA HIS A 211 -29.72 -7.29 -21.45
C HIS A 211 -30.56 -8.05 -20.41
N ARG A 212 -30.91 -7.39 -19.30
CA ARG A 212 -32.13 -7.67 -18.52
C ARG A 212 -32.44 -6.54 -17.54
N GLU A 213 -33.50 -5.81 -17.89
CA GLU A 213 -34.40 -5.06 -17.00
C GLU A 213 -33.88 -3.86 -16.20
N ARG A 214 -33.95 -2.67 -16.82
CA ARG A 214 -34.95 -1.59 -16.61
C ARG A 214 -34.32 -0.24 -16.94
N GLU A 215 -35.08 0.57 -17.69
CA GLU A 215 -34.71 1.90 -18.16
C GLU A 215 -34.09 2.76 -17.04
N GLY A 216 -32.78 3.02 -17.10
CA GLY A 216 -32.10 3.91 -16.15
C GLY A 216 -30.57 3.99 -16.19
N THR A 217 -29.85 3.29 -17.08
CA THR A 217 -28.50 2.80 -16.75
C THR A 217 -27.28 3.44 -17.42
N ALA A 218 -27.41 4.52 -18.21
CA ALA A 218 -26.22 5.28 -18.67
C ALA A 218 -25.88 6.44 -17.71
N PHE A 219 -26.91 7.15 -17.25
CA PHE A 219 -26.76 8.30 -16.36
C PHE A 219 -26.27 7.92 -14.95
N GLU A 220 -26.66 6.76 -14.43
CA GLU A 220 -26.25 6.36 -13.07
C GLU A 220 -24.76 6.02 -12.97
N GLY A 221 -24.15 5.49 -14.02
CA GLY A 221 -22.72 5.20 -14.08
C GLY A 221 -21.88 6.48 -14.10
N GLU A 222 -22.26 7.44 -14.94
CA GLU A 222 -21.64 8.78 -14.96
C GLU A 222 -21.83 9.49 -13.61
N ILE A 223 -23.03 9.42 -13.02
CA ILE A 223 -23.31 9.97 -11.69
C ILE A 223 -22.48 9.28 -10.62
N ALA A 224 -22.27 7.96 -10.67
CA ALA A 224 -21.43 7.23 -9.72
C ALA A 224 -19.95 7.60 -9.86
N ALA A 225 -19.45 7.73 -11.09
CA ALA A 225 -18.09 8.21 -11.36
C ALA A 225 -17.91 9.66 -10.88
N ILE A 226 -18.88 10.53 -11.14
CA ILE A 226 -18.90 11.92 -10.66
C ILE A 226 -18.96 11.97 -9.13
N ARG A 227 -19.80 11.15 -8.47
CA ARG A 227 -19.86 11.06 -7.00
C ARG A 227 -18.54 10.57 -6.40
N THR A 228 -17.89 9.61 -7.06
CA THR A 228 -16.58 9.10 -6.64
C THR A 228 -15.51 10.20 -6.78
N ALA A 229 -15.47 10.89 -7.92
CA ALA A 229 -14.57 12.02 -8.15
C ALA A 229 -14.82 13.19 -7.18
N LEU A 230 -16.08 13.49 -6.87
CA LEU A 230 -16.45 14.49 -5.86
C LEU A 230 -16.01 14.06 -4.45
N SER A 231 -16.18 12.79 -4.10
CA SER A 231 -15.72 12.25 -2.82
C SER A 231 -14.18 12.30 -2.72
N GLN A 232 -13.47 12.05 -3.83
CA GLN A 232 -12.01 12.19 -3.91
C GLN A 232 -11.58 13.64 -3.71
N LEU A 233 -12.24 14.60 -4.39
CA LEU A 233 -11.97 16.03 -4.20
C LEU A 233 -12.21 16.47 -2.76
N GLN A 234 -13.28 15.98 -2.14
CA GLN A 234 -13.61 16.29 -0.77
C GLN A 234 -12.59 15.70 0.22
N CYS A 235 -12.16 14.45 0.01
CA CYS A 235 -11.09 13.81 0.79
C CYS A 235 -9.74 14.53 0.64
N HIS A 236 -9.38 14.94 -0.58
CA HIS A 236 -8.18 15.75 -0.83
C HIS A 236 -8.27 17.12 -0.15
N LEU A 237 -9.43 17.76 -0.19
CA LEU A 237 -9.65 19.02 0.49
C LEU A 237 -9.50 18.86 2.01
N GLU A 238 -10.06 17.81 2.62
CA GLU A 238 -9.88 17.54 4.06
C GLU A 238 -8.43 17.28 4.45
N LYS A 239 -7.70 16.47 3.66
CA LYS A 239 -6.27 16.23 3.86
C LYS A 239 -5.47 17.53 3.74
N PHE A 240 -5.80 18.38 2.76
CA PHE A 240 -5.17 19.69 2.58
C PHE A 240 -5.50 20.64 3.74
N THR A 241 -6.77 20.75 4.15
CA THR A 241 -7.19 21.56 5.29
C THR A 241 -6.49 21.12 6.58
N ARG A 242 -6.38 19.81 6.83
CA ARG A 242 -5.59 19.30 7.97
C ARG A 242 -4.11 19.68 7.87
N ALA A 243 -3.51 19.61 6.70
CA ALA A 243 -2.13 20.03 6.48
C ALA A 243 -1.93 21.54 6.72
N VAL A 244 -2.86 22.38 6.24
CA VAL A 244 -2.83 23.83 6.44
C VAL A 244 -3.03 24.19 7.92
N ILE A 245 -4.01 23.58 8.61
CA ILE A 245 -4.23 23.80 10.04
C ILE A 245 -3.00 23.40 10.86
N LEU A 246 -2.33 22.29 10.51
CA LEU A 246 -1.10 21.87 11.16
C LEU A 246 0.07 22.85 10.89
N CYS A 247 0.13 23.45 9.70
CA CYS A 247 1.11 24.48 9.37
C CYS A 247 0.85 25.80 10.12
N ASP A 248 -0.40 26.26 10.21
CA ASP A 248 -0.79 27.47 10.96
C ASP A 248 -0.60 27.29 12.47
N SER A 249 -0.92 26.11 13.01
CA SER A 249 -0.68 25.78 14.42
C SER A 249 0.82 25.77 14.75
N ARG A 250 1.67 25.31 13.82
CA ARG A 250 3.13 25.40 13.94
C ARG A 250 3.65 26.83 13.83
N ALA A 251 3.12 27.63 12.90
CA ALA A 251 3.49 29.04 12.77
C ALA A 251 3.11 29.85 14.02
N ALA A 252 1.93 29.58 14.61
CA ALA A 252 1.49 30.18 15.87
C ALA A 252 2.40 29.78 17.05
N LEU A 253 2.78 28.51 17.16
CA LEU A 253 3.69 28.05 18.22
C LEU A 253 5.13 28.61 18.08
N VAL A 254 5.58 28.91 16.86
CA VAL A 254 6.87 29.57 16.63
C VAL A 254 6.83 31.06 16.96
N SER A 255 5.66 31.71 16.80
CA SER A 255 5.47 33.13 17.14
C SER A 255 5.37 33.40 18.66
N TYR A 256 4.99 32.40 19.46
CA TYR A 256 4.91 32.50 20.93
C TYR A 256 6.22 32.09 21.66
N CYS A 257 7.27 31.72 20.93
CA CYS A 257 8.57 31.31 21.49
C CYS A 257 9.71 32.32 21.22
N PHE A 258 9.39 33.60 21.03
CA PHE A 258 10.35 34.70 21.01
C PHE A 258 10.01 35.75 22.07
#